data_AF-A0A6J4UAK3-F1
#
_entry.id   AF-A0A6J4UAK3-F1
#
_cell.length_a   1.000
_cell.length_b   1.000
_cell.length_c   1.000
_cell.angle_alpha   90.00
_cell.angle_beta   90.00
_cell.angle_gamma   90.00
#
_symmetry.space_group_name_H-M   'P 1'
#
loop_
_entity.id
_entity.type
_entity.pdbx_description
1 polymer ?
#
loop_
_entity_poly.entity_id
_entity_poly.type
_entity_poly.pdbx_seq_one_letter_code
_entity_poly.pdbx_strand_id
1 'polypeptide(L)'
;MSHERIEAYVDQQTTGAASLPSILMDRLDEIAAICRDFGVQRLWIFGSAVHGTFDPETSDLDFMVDLGEYEPTVARRYVRFYDALRNLFGRQIDLITTRTNAKGHFLEDVIATREMIYAA
;
A
#
# COMPACT_ATOMS: atom_id res chain seq x y z
N MET A 1 -5.20 21.00 -13.93
CA MET A 1 -4.70 21.73 -12.75
C MET A 1 -4.66 20.75 -11.57
N SER A 2 -3.78 19.76 -11.61
CA SER A 2 -3.86 18.59 -10.71
C SER A 2 -2.61 17.68 -10.70
N HIS A 3 -1.44 18.15 -11.17
CA HIS A 3 -0.18 17.38 -11.09
C HIS A 3 0.73 17.83 -9.92
N GLU A 4 0.40 18.94 -9.26
CA GLU A 4 1.27 19.66 -8.31
C GLU A 4 1.32 19.05 -6.89
N ARG A 5 0.99 17.76 -6.74
CA ARG A 5 1.02 17.05 -5.44
C ARG A 5 2.01 15.89 -5.37
N ILE A 6 2.68 15.54 -6.47
CA ILE A 6 3.58 14.38 -6.53
C ILE A 6 5.05 14.77 -6.32
N GLU A 7 5.47 15.95 -6.77
CA GLU A 7 6.88 16.41 -6.67
C GLU A 7 7.38 16.53 -5.21
N ALA A 8 6.48 16.74 -4.25
CA ALA A 8 6.82 16.87 -2.83
C ALA A 8 7.30 15.57 -2.16
N TYR A 9 7.16 14.40 -2.79
CA TYR A 9 7.65 13.12 -2.24
C TYR A 9 9.10 12.78 -2.66
N VAL A 10 9.66 13.51 -3.62
CA VAL A 10 10.90 13.10 -4.31
C VAL A 10 12.19 13.60 -3.63
N ASP A 11 12.12 14.68 -2.83
CA ASP A 11 13.31 15.50 -2.56
C ASP A 11 13.94 15.38 -1.14
N GLN A 12 13.63 14.34 -0.36
CA GLN A 12 14.32 14.10 0.93
C GLN A 12 14.52 12.62 1.27
N GLN A 13 15.69 12.05 0.92
CA GLN A 13 16.69 11.55 1.90
C GLN A 13 17.84 10.75 1.24
N THR A 14 19.05 11.32 1.27
CA THR A 14 20.28 10.63 0.87
C THR A 14 20.86 9.81 2.02
N THR A 15 20.34 8.60 2.26
CA THR A 15 21.06 7.55 3.02
C THR A 15 20.59 6.16 2.56
N GLY A 16 21.10 5.69 1.42
CA GLY A 16 20.80 4.33 0.92
C GLY A 16 19.32 4.04 0.69
N ALA A 17 18.53 5.06 0.37
CA ALA A 17 17.07 4.97 0.30
C ALA A 17 16.63 3.96 -0.78
N ALA A 18 15.89 2.94 -0.35
CA ALA A 18 15.13 2.10 -1.26
C ALA A 18 13.98 2.94 -1.84
N SER A 19 14.15 3.44 -3.06
CA SER A 19 13.03 3.94 -3.85
C SER A 19 11.99 2.83 -4.01
N LEU A 20 10.71 3.14 -3.80
CA LEU A 20 9.62 2.18 -4.03
C LEU A 20 9.76 1.51 -5.41
N PRO A 21 9.51 0.19 -5.53
CA PRO A 21 9.58 -0.53 -6.81
C PRO A 21 8.79 0.19 -7.92
N SER A 22 9.34 0.23 -9.14
CA SER A 22 8.70 0.93 -10.26
C SER A 22 7.29 0.40 -10.55
N ILE A 23 7.05 -0.91 -10.36
CA ILE A 23 5.72 -1.54 -10.46
C ILE A 23 4.64 -0.89 -9.57
N LEU A 24 5.02 -0.21 -8.48
CA LEU A 24 4.13 0.63 -7.68
C LEU A 24 4.07 2.06 -8.22
N MET A 25 5.23 2.68 -8.50
CA MET A 25 5.32 4.07 -8.98
C MET A 25 4.55 4.28 -10.29
N ASP A 26 4.69 3.37 -11.25
CA ASP A 26 4.07 3.39 -12.58
C ASP A 26 2.53 3.26 -12.50
N ARG A 27 1.97 2.91 -11.33
CA ARG A 27 0.55 2.61 -11.12
C ARG A 27 -0.11 3.46 -10.02
N LEU A 28 0.55 4.48 -9.48
CA LEU A 28 0.01 5.29 -8.37
C LEU A 28 -1.38 5.89 -8.67
N ASP A 29 -1.62 6.34 -9.90
CA ASP A 29 -2.95 6.86 -10.31
C ASP A 29 -4.03 5.77 -10.33
N GLU A 30 -3.68 4.55 -10.77
CA GLU A 30 -4.56 3.39 -10.80
C GLU A 30 -4.89 2.92 -9.38
N ILE A 31 -3.87 2.84 -8.50
CA ILE A 31 -4.02 2.56 -7.06
C ILE A 31 -4.94 3.61 -6.41
N ALA A 32 -4.71 4.90 -6.68
CA ALA A 32 -5.51 5.98 -6.11
C ALA A 32 -6.96 5.96 -6.62
N ALA A 33 -7.21 5.54 -7.87
CA ALA A 33 -8.56 5.33 -8.39
C ALA A 33 -9.28 4.20 -7.65
N ILE A 34 -8.63 3.04 -7.50
CA ILE A 34 -9.17 1.90 -6.73
C ILE A 34 -9.43 2.34 -5.27
N CYS A 35 -8.50 3.05 -4.63
CA CYS A 35 -8.69 3.52 -3.25
C CYS A 35 -9.94 4.41 -3.09
N ARG A 36 -10.19 5.33 -4.04
CA ARG A 36 -11.41 6.16 -4.06
C ARG A 36 -12.67 5.32 -4.26
N ASP A 37 -12.68 4.41 -5.24
CA ASP A 37 -13.84 3.56 -5.56
C ASP A 37 -14.23 2.62 -4.39
N PHE A 38 -13.27 2.27 -3.54
CA PHE A 38 -13.46 1.43 -2.36
C PHE A 38 -13.57 2.21 -1.03
N GLY A 39 -13.56 3.55 -1.06
CA GLY A 39 -13.68 4.38 0.15
C GLY A 39 -12.52 4.21 1.14
N VAL A 40 -11.35 3.79 0.65
CA VAL A 40 -10.12 3.67 1.45
C VAL A 40 -9.74 5.04 1.99
N GLN A 41 -9.42 5.11 3.28
CA GLN A 41 -8.95 6.33 3.92
C GLN A 41 -7.45 6.50 3.73
N ARG A 42 -6.69 5.41 3.90
CA ARG A 42 -5.23 5.36 3.75
C ARG A 42 -4.77 4.00 3.24
N LEU A 43 -3.74 3.99 2.41
CA LEU A 43 -3.03 2.78 2.00
C LEU A 43 -1.53 2.98 2.21
N TRP A 44 -0.89 1.97 2.79
CA TRP A 44 0.56 1.90 2.94
C TRP A 44 1.09 0.63 2.28
N ILE A 45 2.34 0.69 1.83
CA ILE A 45 3.16 -0.46 1.45
C ILE A 45 4.19 -0.73 2.56
N PHE A 46 4.55 -1.98 2.80
CA PHE A 46 5.63 -2.36 3.74
C PHE A 46 6.47 -3.51 3.16
N GLY A 47 7.25 -4.18 4.01
CA GLY A 47 7.92 -5.43 3.65
C GLY A 47 9.03 -5.24 2.63
N SER A 48 9.21 -6.22 1.74
CA SER A 48 10.33 -6.27 0.79
C SER A 48 10.42 -5.03 -0.10
N ALA A 49 9.26 -4.46 -0.47
CA ALA A 49 9.12 -3.27 -1.29
C ALA A 49 9.71 -1.99 -0.64
N VAL A 50 9.72 -1.89 0.70
CA VAL A 50 10.35 -0.74 1.39
C VAL A 50 11.77 -1.08 1.86
N HIS A 51 12.07 -2.35 2.13
CA HIS A 51 13.40 -2.77 2.58
C HIS A 51 14.44 -2.91 1.46
N GLY A 52 14.08 -2.63 0.20
CA GLY A 52 15.00 -2.75 -0.95
C GLY A 52 15.39 -4.18 -1.30
N THR A 53 14.69 -5.18 -0.74
CA THR A 53 14.89 -6.62 -0.97
C THR A 53 13.84 -7.22 -1.91
N PHE A 54 13.03 -6.36 -2.55
CA PHE A 54 11.99 -6.74 -3.49
C PHE A 54 12.55 -7.33 -4.80
N ASP A 55 12.17 -8.58 -5.09
CA ASP A 55 12.31 -9.18 -6.41
C ASP A 55 11.02 -8.96 -7.25
N PRO A 56 11.10 -8.25 -8.38
CA PRO A 56 9.97 -8.06 -9.30
C PRO A 56 9.34 -9.36 -9.81
N GLU A 57 10.12 -10.43 -9.97
CA GLU A 57 9.63 -11.71 -10.49
C GLU A 57 8.94 -12.55 -9.41
N THR A 58 9.36 -12.44 -8.13
CA THR A 58 8.95 -13.43 -7.10
C THR A 58 8.40 -12.88 -5.78
N SER A 59 8.73 -11.65 -5.35
CA SER A 59 8.54 -11.24 -3.93
C SER A 59 7.12 -10.78 -3.52
N ASP A 60 6.16 -10.72 -4.45
CA ASP A 60 4.77 -10.27 -4.21
C ASP A 60 4.66 -8.90 -3.46
N LEU A 61 3.50 -8.43 -2.98
CA LEU A 61 3.33 -7.02 -2.47
C LEU A 61 2.56 -6.90 -1.16
N ASP A 62 3.19 -6.32 -0.13
CA ASP A 62 2.66 -6.18 1.23
C ASP A 62 1.96 -4.84 1.49
N PHE A 63 0.63 -4.85 1.66
CA PHE A 63 -0.18 -3.65 1.87
C PHE A 63 -0.88 -3.60 3.23
N MET A 64 -0.93 -2.41 3.83
CA MET A 64 -1.77 -2.11 4.99
C MET A 64 -2.86 -1.12 4.57
N VAL A 65 -4.13 -1.45 4.82
CA VAL A 65 -5.28 -0.60 4.44
C VAL A 65 -6.05 -0.09 5.66
N ASP A 66 -6.39 1.19 5.63
CA ASP A 66 -7.43 1.78 6.47
C ASP A 66 -8.73 1.90 5.67
N LEU A 67 -9.70 1.04 5.98
CA LEU A 67 -11.04 1.09 5.41
C LEU A 67 -11.99 2.04 6.16
N GLY A 68 -11.52 2.78 7.17
CA GLY A 68 -12.33 3.70 7.96
C GLY A 68 -13.34 2.99 8.87
N GLU A 69 -14.62 3.25 8.66
CA GLU A 69 -15.71 2.63 9.43
C GLU A 69 -16.01 1.20 8.98
N TYR A 70 -16.15 0.31 9.98
CA TYR A 70 -16.39 -1.12 9.78
C TYR A 70 -17.89 -1.40 9.85
N GLU A 71 -18.58 -1.03 8.78
CA GLU A 71 -19.97 -1.42 8.53
C GLU A 71 -20.11 -2.94 8.32
N PRO A 72 -21.32 -3.52 8.42
CA PRO A 72 -21.56 -4.95 8.15
C PRO A 72 -21.07 -5.46 6.78
N THR A 73 -20.90 -4.56 5.80
CA THR A 73 -20.41 -4.87 4.45
C THR A 73 -18.88 -4.85 4.31
N VAL A 74 -18.13 -4.43 5.35
CA VAL A 74 -16.69 -4.17 5.29
C VAL A 74 -15.88 -5.38 4.82
N ALA A 75 -16.27 -6.61 5.20
CA ALA A 75 -15.60 -7.83 4.75
C ALA A 75 -15.71 -8.03 3.23
N ARG A 76 -16.87 -7.70 2.63
CA ARG A 76 -17.06 -7.74 1.18
C ARG A 76 -16.31 -6.61 0.47
N ARG A 77 -16.22 -5.43 1.10
CA ARG A 77 -15.42 -4.29 0.61
C ARG A 77 -13.93 -4.67 0.57
N TYR A 78 -13.44 -5.27 1.65
CA TYR A 78 -12.07 -5.78 1.79
C TYR A 78 -11.70 -6.82 0.71
N VAL A 79 -12.51 -7.88 0.55
CA VAL A 79 -12.22 -8.92 -0.46
C VAL A 79 -12.20 -8.35 -1.88
N ARG A 80 -13.17 -7.47 -2.23
CA ARG A 80 -13.18 -6.84 -3.56
C ARG A 80 -12.02 -5.86 -3.77
N PHE A 81 -11.56 -5.16 -2.73
CA PHE A 81 -10.39 -4.29 -2.80
C PHE A 81 -9.09 -5.09 -2.97
N TYR A 82 -8.97 -6.20 -2.24
CA TYR A 82 -7.90 -7.19 -2.42
C TYR A 82 -7.85 -7.71 -3.86
N ASP A 83 -8.98 -8.19 -4.40
CA ASP A 83 -9.06 -8.68 -5.78
C ASP A 83 -8.70 -7.57 -6.79
N ALA A 84 -9.12 -6.32 -6.55
CA ALA A 84 -8.81 -5.19 -7.43
C ALA A 84 -7.30 -4.89 -7.48
N LEU A 85 -6.63 -4.80 -6.32
CA LEU A 85 -5.17 -4.63 -6.26
C LEU A 85 -4.42 -5.83 -6.85
N ARG A 86 -4.85 -7.07 -6.56
CA ARG A 86 -4.22 -8.28 -7.12
C ARG A 86 -4.32 -8.29 -8.64
N ASN A 87 -5.47 -7.93 -9.19
CA ASN A 87 -5.68 -7.85 -10.63
C ASN A 87 -4.91 -6.69 -11.28
N LEU A 88 -4.70 -5.58 -10.56
CA LEU A 88 -3.89 -4.45 -11.00
C LEU A 88 -2.43 -4.85 -11.24
N PHE A 89 -1.82 -5.53 -10.25
CA PHE A 89 -0.41 -5.92 -10.31
C PHE A 89 -0.16 -7.25 -11.03
N GLY A 90 -1.19 -8.08 -11.21
CA GLY A 90 -1.08 -9.39 -11.90
C GLY A 90 -0.28 -10.44 -11.13
N ARG A 91 -0.06 -10.24 -9.82
CA ARG A 91 0.76 -11.09 -8.94
C ARG A 91 0.10 -11.25 -7.57
N GLN A 92 0.64 -12.05 -6.66
CA GLN A 92 0.07 -12.14 -5.32
C GLN A 92 0.32 -10.83 -4.56
N ILE A 93 -0.58 -10.55 -3.63
CA ILE A 93 -0.43 -9.46 -2.68
C ILE A 93 -0.81 -10.02 -1.32
N ASP A 94 -0.16 -9.52 -0.28
CA ASP A 94 -0.64 -9.63 1.08
C ASP A 94 -1.29 -8.31 1.48
N LEU A 95 -2.44 -8.43 2.15
CA LEU A 95 -3.21 -7.29 2.61
C LEU A 95 -3.52 -7.51 4.09
N ILE A 96 -3.29 -6.48 4.89
CA ILE A 96 -3.70 -6.42 6.30
C ILE A 96 -4.46 -5.12 6.55
N THR A 97 -5.25 -5.08 7.62
CA THR A 97 -5.98 -3.87 8.00
C THR A 97 -5.38 -3.17 9.21
N THR A 98 -5.65 -1.87 9.37
CA THR A 98 -5.32 -1.11 10.59
C THR A 98 -5.94 -1.69 11.86
N ARG A 99 -6.98 -2.53 11.74
CA ARG A 99 -7.63 -3.26 12.85
C ARG A 99 -7.16 -4.72 12.98
N THR A 100 -5.99 -5.07 12.43
CA THR A 100 -5.42 -6.41 12.61
C THR A 100 -5.15 -6.72 14.08
N ASN A 101 -5.42 -7.96 14.50
CA ASN A 101 -5.14 -8.44 15.86
C ASN A 101 -3.73 -9.08 15.98
N ALA A 102 -2.85 -8.86 14.99
CA ALA A 102 -1.45 -9.27 15.06
C ALA A 102 -0.77 -8.66 16.30
N LYS A 103 0.15 -9.41 16.93
CA LYS A 103 0.84 -9.00 18.15
C LYS A 103 2.33 -9.31 18.06
N GLY A 104 3.13 -8.50 18.76
CA GLY A 104 4.59 -8.62 18.79
C GLY A 104 5.27 -7.92 17.62
N HIS A 105 6.58 -8.14 17.52
CA HIS A 105 7.50 -7.34 16.70
C HIS A 105 7.08 -7.15 15.24
N PHE A 106 6.46 -8.15 14.59
CA PHE A 106 5.96 -8.00 13.22
C PHE A 106 5.07 -6.75 13.01
N LEU A 107 4.11 -6.50 13.92
CA LEU A 107 3.24 -5.32 13.76
C LEU A 107 3.96 -4.02 14.13
N GLU A 108 4.92 -4.08 15.06
CA GLU A 108 5.76 -2.94 15.44
C GLU A 108 6.64 -2.50 14.26
N ASP A 109 7.33 -3.47 13.64
CA ASP A 109 8.16 -3.29 12.46
C ASP A 109 7.33 -2.75 11.29
N VAL A 110 6.21 -3.39 10.95
CA VAL A 110 5.31 -2.91 9.88
C VAL A 110 4.80 -1.49 10.14
N ILE A 111 4.45 -1.14 11.38
CA ILE A 111 4.00 0.22 11.71
C ILE A 111 5.14 1.24 11.56
N ALA A 112 6.37 0.85 11.89
CA ALA A 112 7.56 1.69 11.86
C ALA A 112 8.18 1.86 10.45
N THR A 113 8.04 0.87 9.57
CA THR A 113 8.72 0.82 8.27
C THR A 113 7.81 1.01 7.07
N ARG A 114 6.48 1.04 7.24
CA ARG A 114 5.53 1.26 6.14
C ARG A 114 5.64 2.67 5.53
N GLU A 115 5.58 2.72 4.21
CA GLU A 115 5.52 3.96 3.41
C GLU A 115 4.07 4.24 2.97
N MET A 116 3.63 5.50 3.03
CA MET A 116 2.26 5.87 2.66
C MET A 116 2.16 6.12 1.15
N ILE A 117 1.28 5.38 0.47
CA ILE A 117 1.09 5.51 -0.98
C ILE A 117 -0.27 6.12 -1.36
N TYR A 118 -1.21 6.24 -0.42
CA TYR A 118 -2.48 6.93 -0.63
C TYR A 118 -3.07 7.48 0.69
N ALA A 119 -3.69 8.66 0.61
CA ALA A 119 -4.57 9.21 1.63
C ALA A 119 -5.74 9.98 0.97
N ALA A 120 -6.94 9.89 1.58
CA ALA A 120 -8.14 10.64 1.21
C ALA A 120 -8.31 11.92 2.05
#